data_AF-A0A7W1IPT0-F1
#
_entry.id   AF-A0A7W1IPT0-F1
#
_cell.length_a   1.000
_cell.length_b   1.000
_cell.length_c   1.000
_cell.angle_alpha   90.00
_cell.angle_beta   90.00
_cell.angle_gamma   90.00
#
_symmetry.space_group_name_H-M   'P 1'
#
loop_
_entity.id
_entity.type
_entity.pdbx_description
1 polymer ?
#
loop_
_entity_poly.entity_id
_entity_poly.type
_entity_poly.pdbx_seq_one_letter_code
_entity_poly.pdbx_strand_id
1 'polypeptide(L)'
;MNNKKIFSLSILALGVIIFMSFGLKEYDPLHKRKFTINITEVKDGVVGKKSIMDEIEFKNGELFSNFLFDKYQYKWLKYRINKDSIFTDSTDTEVRQLDVEATVTDAKDNTIMINFTNIEWDIEGTIKMTKSDKPKKFYDFAGREKGGKPKKPKKPKKGQPIEGEQKMEEQK
;
A
#
# COMPACT_ATOMS: atom_id res chain seq x y z
N MET A 1 -14.05 54.91 23.88
CA MET A 1 -13.80 53.46 23.80
C MET A 1 -12.54 53.24 22.98
N ASN A 2 -11.53 52.53 23.49
CA ASN A 2 -10.20 52.46 22.89
C ASN A 2 -10.19 51.59 21.61
N ASN A 3 -10.36 52.23 20.45
CA ASN A 3 -10.35 51.59 19.12
C ASN A 3 -9.11 50.71 18.85
N LYS A 4 -7.97 50.99 19.51
CA LYS A 4 -6.76 50.16 19.45
C LYS A 4 -6.94 48.76 20.06
N LYS A 5 -7.78 48.60 21.09
CA LYS A 5 -8.06 47.30 21.73
C LYS A 5 -8.99 46.43 20.88
N ILE A 6 -9.92 47.06 20.15
CA ILE A 6 -10.89 46.36 19.28
C ILE A 6 -10.19 45.81 18.03
N PHE A 7 -9.28 46.60 17.44
CA PHE A 7 -8.46 46.15 16.29
C PHE A 7 -7.48 45.02 16.66
N SER A 8 -6.88 45.08 17.84
CA SER A 8 -5.99 44.04 18.36
C SER A 8 -6.70 42.70 18.60
N LEU A 9 -7.95 42.74 19.11
CA LEU A 9 -8.74 41.54 19.37
C LEU A 9 -9.20 40.85 18.08
N SER A 10 -9.52 41.64 17.04
CA SER A 10 -9.90 41.16 15.71
C SER A 10 -8.79 40.38 15.00
N ILE A 11 -7.54 40.83 15.11
CA ILE A 11 -6.38 40.17 14.46
C ILE A 11 -6.06 38.85 15.15
N LEU A 12 -6.22 38.78 16.48
CA LEU A 12 -6.02 37.54 17.25
C LEU A 12 -7.08 36.49 16.90
N ALA A 13 -8.34 36.89 16.76
CA ALA A 13 -9.43 35.99 16.37
C ALA A 13 -9.25 35.45 14.94
N LEU A 14 -8.80 36.28 13.98
CA LEU A 14 -8.52 35.83 12.62
C LEU A 14 -7.34 34.83 12.57
N GLY A 15 -6.30 35.05 13.39
CA GLY A 15 -5.16 34.16 13.50
C GLY A 15 -5.53 32.77 14.04
N VAL A 16 -6.45 32.70 15.01
CA VAL A 16 -6.94 31.43 15.57
C VAL A 16 -7.79 30.65 14.56
N ILE A 17 -8.61 31.32 13.75
CA ILE A 17 -9.41 30.67 12.69
C ILE A 17 -8.49 30.12 11.58
N ILE A 18 -7.42 30.84 11.21
CA ILE A 18 -6.43 30.36 10.25
C ILE A 18 -5.68 29.15 10.81
N PHE A 19 -5.32 29.15 12.10
CA PHE A 19 -4.67 28.01 12.75
C PHE A 19 -5.57 26.77 12.84
N MET A 20 -6.88 26.92 13.06
CA MET A 20 -7.83 25.80 12.99
C MET A 20 -8.04 25.29 11.55
N SER A 21 -7.88 26.15 10.55
CA SER A 21 -7.97 25.79 9.12
C SER A 21 -6.78 24.94 8.63
N PHE A 22 -5.63 24.98 9.33
CA PHE A 22 -4.57 24.00 9.19
C PHE A 22 -4.94 22.69 9.90
N GLY A 23 -6.15 22.20 9.60
CA GLY A 23 -6.75 21.02 10.17
C GLY A 23 -5.76 19.87 10.25
N LEU A 24 -5.79 19.21 11.40
CA LEU A 24 -5.04 18.01 11.73
C LEU A 24 -5.02 17.08 10.52
N LYS A 25 -3.91 17.10 9.78
CA LYS A 25 -3.73 16.23 8.63
C LYS A 25 -3.72 14.81 9.18
N GLU A 26 -4.70 14.00 8.79
CA GLU A 26 -4.77 12.60 9.22
C GLU A 26 -3.42 11.94 8.95
N TYR A 27 -2.93 11.20 9.95
CA TYR A 27 -1.65 10.53 9.85
C TYR A 27 -1.73 9.45 8.76
N ASP A 28 -0.91 9.62 7.72
CA ASP A 28 -0.77 8.68 6.62
C ASP A 28 0.44 7.76 6.92
N PRO A 29 0.21 6.47 7.26
CA PRO A 29 1.29 5.51 7.54
C PRO A 29 2.08 5.07 6.31
N LEU A 30 1.59 5.34 5.09
CA LEU A 30 2.29 5.05 3.85
C LEU A 30 3.07 6.24 3.31
N HIS A 31 2.89 7.44 3.86
CA HIS A 31 3.53 8.65 3.34
C HIS A 31 5.06 8.53 3.18
N LYS A 32 5.56 8.85 1.97
CA LYS A 32 6.98 8.78 1.55
C LYS A 32 7.56 7.36 1.43
N ARG A 33 6.75 6.32 1.58
CA ARG A 33 7.20 4.94 1.37
C ARG A 33 7.29 4.63 -0.11
N LYS A 34 8.25 3.76 -0.46
CA LYS A 34 8.53 3.34 -1.83
C LYS A 34 8.75 1.84 -1.90
N PHE A 35 8.01 1.17 -2.76
CA PHE A 35 8.08 -0.28 -2.92
C PHE A 35 8.54 -0.62 -4.32
N THR A 36 9.54 -1.49 -4.42
CA THR A 36 9.88 -2.13 -5.69
C THR A 36 9.03 -3.39 -5.82
N ILE A 37 8.20 -3.44 -6.86
CA ILE A 37 7.25 -4.52 -7.08
C ILE A 37 7.50 -5.22 -8.41
N ASN A 38 7.02 -6.45 -8.49
CA ASN A 38 6.93 -7.25 -9.70
C ASN A 38 5.45 -7.40 -10.05
N ILE A 39 5.08 -6.98 -11.26
CA ILE A 39 3.72 -7.05 -11.78
C ILE A 39 3.65 -8.18 -12.80
N THR A 40 2.70 -9.10 -12.62
CA THR A 40 2.40 -10.19 -13.55
C THR A 40 0.98 -10.03 -14.08
N GLU A 41 0.82 -10.14 -15.40
CA GLU A 41 -0.52 -10.11 -16.02
C GLU A 41 -1.18 -11.48 -15.85
N VAL A 42 -2.42 -11.52 -15.34
CA VAL A 42 -3.21 -12.76 -15.27
C VAL A 42 -4.26 -12.72 -16.36
N LYS A 43 -4.28 -13.75 -17.21
CA LYS A 43 -5.30 -13.92 -18.25
C LYS A 43 -5.95 -15.27 -18.05
N ASP A 44 -7.28 -15.28 -17.93
CA ASP A 44 -8.08 -16.49 -17.77
C ASP A 44 -7.60 -17.37 -16.60
N GLY A 45 -7.16 -16.73 -15.50
CA GLY A 45 -6.61 -17.41 -14.31
C GLY A 45 -5.17 -17.91 -14.46
N VAL A 46 -4.55 -17.74 -15.62
CA VAL A 46 -3.17 -18.13 -15.88
C VAL A 46 -2.24 -16.94 -15.68
N VAL A 47 -1.28 -17.09 -14.76
CA VAL A 47 -0.24 -16.09 -14.50
C VAL A 47 0.71 -16.03 -15.70
N GLY A 48 0.87 -14.83 -16.26
CA GLY A 48 1.78 -14.58 -17.37
C GLY A 48 3.24 -14.82 -17.00
N LYS A 49 4.02 -15.38 -17.92
CA LYS A 49 5.44 -15.70 -17.71
C LYS A 49 6.36 -14.48 -17.58
N LYS A 50 5.91 -13.30 -18.03
CA LYS A 50 6.69 -12.06 -17.98
C LYS A 50 6.28 -11.25 -16.75
N SER A 51 7.24 -11.01 -15.87
CA SER A 51 7.14 -10.01 -14.80
C SER A 51 7.60 -8.66 -15.32
N ILE A 52 6.91 -7.60 -14.90
CA ILE A 52 7.27 -6.20 -15.14
C ILE A 52 7.69 -5.61 -13.81
N MET A 53 8.90 -5.07 -13.73
CA MET A 53 9.35 -4.35 -12.54
C MET A 53 8.70 -2.96 -12.51
N ASP A 54 8.22 -2.54 -11.35
CA ASP A 54 7.64 -1.21 -11.12
C ASP A 54 8.04 -0.67 -9.74
N GLU A 55 7.84 0.63 -9.54
CA GLU A 55 7.97 1.29 -8.23
C GLU A 55 6.63 1.92 -7.86
N ILE A 56 6.10 1.56 -6.69
CA ILE A 56 4.95 2.25 -6.07
C ILE A 56 5.48 3.27 -5.06
N GLU A 57 5.15 4.54 -5.26
CA GLU A 57 5.47 5.64 -4.35
C GLU A 57 4.21 6.22 -3.72
N PHE A 58 4.27 6.56 -2.43
CA PHE A 58 3.16 7.14 -1.69
C PHE A 58 3.46 8.57 -1.23
N LYS A 59 2.51 9.49 -1.46
CA LYS A 59 2.64 10.89 -1.06
C LYS A 59 1.27 11.50 -0.80
N ASN A 60 1.07 12.09 0.39
CA ASN A 60 -0.13 12.83 0.77
C ASN A 60 -1.46 12.08 0.53
N GLY A 61 -1.57 10.80 0.90
CA GLY A 61 -2.79 10.01 0.64
C GLY A 61 -3.00 9.63 -0.83
N GLU A 62 -1.98 9.80 -1.66
CA GLU A 62 -1.97 9.39 -3.06
C GLU A 62 -0.85 8.37 -3.30
N LEU A 63 -1.09 7.46 -4.24
CA LEU A 63 -0.09 6.52 -4.74
C LEU A 63 0.28 6.84 -6.18
N PHE A 64 1.48 6.47 -6.58
CA PHE A 64 1.97 6.60 -7.94
C PHE A 64 2.65 5.30 -8.35
N SER A 65 2.43 4.87 -9.59
CA SER A 65 3.04 3.68 -10.20
C SER A 65 3.61 4.09 -11.56
N ASN A 66 4.89 3.80 -11.81
CA ASN A 66 5.50 4.10 -13.12
C ASN A 66 4.83 3.28 -14.22
N PHE A 67 4.51 2.00 -13.95
CA PHE A 67 3.79 1.14 -14.89
C PHE A 67 2.44 1.75 -15.32
N LEU A 68 1.65 2.25 -14.36
CA LEU A 68 0.35 2.86 -14.67
C LEU A 68 0.48 4.19 -15.39
N PHE A 69 1.48 4.99 -15.03
CA PHE A 69 1.77 6.24 -15.71
C PHE A 69 2.24 6.01 -17.15
N ASP A 70 3.27 5.20 -17.37
CA ASP A 70 3.86 5.02 -18.69
C ASP A 70 2.87 4.37 -19.67
N LYS A 71 2.16 3.32 -19.22
CA LYS A 71 1.29 2.53 -20.09
C LYS A 71 -0.10 3.12 -20.29
N TYR A 72 -0.61 3.83 -19.28
CA TYR A 72 -2.01 4.26 -19.25
C TYR A 72 -2.19 5.74 -18.89
N GLN A 73 -1.10 6.46 -18.59
CA GLN A 73 -1.09 7.90 -18.29
C GLN A 73 -1.88 8.27 -17.03
N TYR A 74 -2.07 7.33 -16.10
CA TYR A 74 -2.61 7.62 -14.78
C TYR A 74 -1.53 8.26 -13.90
N LYS A 75 -1.85 9.41 -13.33
CA LYS A 75 -0.99 10.14 -12.40
C LYS A 75 -1.22 9.62 -10.98
N TRP A 76 -0.96 10.45 -9.97
CA TRP A 76 -1.27 10.19 -8.58
C TRP A 76 -2.73 9.77 -8.38
N LEU A 77 -2.93 8.58 -7.80
CA LEU A 77 -4.23 8.02 -7.48
C LEU A 77 -4.49 8.18 -5.98
N LYS A 78 -5.60 8.80 -5.61
CA LYS A 78 -6.03 8.80 -4.21
C LYS A 78 -6.32 7.38 -3.75
N TYR A 79 -5.83 7.04 -2.57
CA TYR A 79 -6.12 5.75 -1.93
C TYR A 79 -6.80 5.95 -0.59
N ARG A 80 -7.41 4.88 -0.10
CA ARG A 80 -8.04 4.79 1.22
C ARG A 80 -7.50 3.58 1.95
N ILE A 81 -7.12 3.78 3.21
CA ILE A 81 -6.83 2.66 4.13
C ILE A 81 -8.17 2.17 4.66
N ASN A 82 -8.54 0.96 4.27
CA ASN A 82 -9.79 0.32 4.68
C ASN A 82 -9.64 -0.36 6.04
N LYS A 83 -8.45 -0.90 6.33
CA LYS A 83 -8.13 -1.53 7.61
C LYS A 83 -6.71 -1.19 8.01
N ASP A 84 -6.53 -0.89 9.29
CA ASP A 84 -5.24 -0.70 9.94
C ASP A 84 -5.24 -1.53 11.22
N SER A 85 -4.42 -2.56 11.27
CA SER A 85 -4.39 -3.51 12.38
C SER A 85 -2.97 -3.89 12.75
N ILE A 86 -2.75 -4.16 14.02
CA ILE A 86 -1.50 -4.69 14.54
C ILE A 86 -1.82 -6.07 15.11
N PHE A 87 -1.03 -7.07 14.74
CA PHE A 87 -1.15 -8.43 15.25
C PHE A 87 0.22 -8.98 15.62
N THR A 88 0.24 -9.96 16.52
CA THR A 88 1.45 -10.71 16.85
C THR A 88 1.59 -11.88 15.89
N ASP A 89 2.71 -11.94 15.17
CA ASP A 89 2.98 -13.04 14.25
C ASP A 89 3.46 -14.31 14.99
N SER A 90 3.69 -15.40 14.25
CA SER A 90 4.21 -16.66 14.80
C SER A 90 5.60 -16.56 15.43
N THR A 91 6.26 -15.41 15.31
CA THR A 91 7.56 -15.13 15.90
C THR A 91 7.45 -14.19 17.11
N ASP A 92 6.27 -14.01 17.71
CA ASP A 92 6.04 -13.09 18.82
C ASP A 92 6.44 -11.64 18.50
N THR A 93 6.39 -11.26 17.21
CA THR A 93 6.71 -9.91 16.75
C THR A 93 5.42 -9.19 16.43
N GLU A 94 5.29 -7.94 16.88
CA GLU A 94 4.17 -7.07 16.49
C GLU A 94 4.37 -6.59 15.05
N VAL A 95 3.42 -6.94 14.20
CA VAL A 95 3.42 -6.64 12.77
C VAL A 95 2.18 -5.80 12.46
N ARG A 96 2.39 -4.68 11.74
CA ARG A 96 1.29 -3.85 11.26
C ARG A 96 0.85 -4.30 9.87
N GLN A 97 -0.45 -4.48 9.69
CA GLN A 97 -1.11 -4.76 8.43
C GLN A 97 -2.05 -3.62 8.05
N LEU A 98 -1.90 -3.15 6.81
CA LEU A 98 -2.78 -2.17 6.18
C LEU A 98 -3.46 -2.82 4.98
N ASP A 99 -4.79 -2.75 4.90
CA ASP A 99 -5.53 -3.09 3.70
C ASP A 99 -5.95 -1.79 3.01
N VAL A 100 -5.55 -1.63 1.76
CA VAL A 100 -5.62 -0.36 1.04
C VAL A 100 -6.26 -0.54 -0.32
N GLU A 101 -7.10 0.43 -0.69
CA GLU A 101 -7.80 0.48 -1.96
C GLU A 101 -7.57 1.83 -2.65
N ALA A 102 -7.38 1.81 -3.96
CA ALA A 102 -7.34 3.00 -4.78
C ALA A 102 -8.13 2.79 -6.07
N THR A 103 -9.05 3.71 -6.36
CA THR A 103 -9.93 3.61 -7.52
C THR A 103 -9.97 4.94 -8.27
N VAL A 104 -9.84 4.87 -9.59
CA VAL A 104 -9.97 6.03 -10.47
C VAL A 104 -10.70 5.63 -11.75
N THR A 105 -11.61 6.49 -12.20
CA THR A 105 -12.32 6.35 -13.47
C THR A 105 -11.97 7.52 -14.37
N ASP A 106 -11.56 7.24 -15.60
CA ASP A 106 -11.27 8.26 -16.60
C ASP A 106 -12.52 8.68 -17.40
N ALA A 107 -12.40 9.74 -18.19
CA ALA A 107 -13.49 10.24 -19.05
C ALA A 107 -13.89 9.28 -20.19
N LYS A 108 -13.18 8.16 -20.38
CA LYS A 108 -13.45 7.13 -21.39
C LYS A 108 -14.03 5.87 -20.76
N ASP A 109 -14.57 6.00 -19.54
CA ASP A 109 -15.13 4.92 -18.71
C ASP A 109 -14.16 3.75 -18.49
N ASN A 110 -12.85 4.00 -18.49
CA ASN A 110 -11.90 3.03 -17.97
C ASN A 110 -11.75 3.27 -16.47
N THR A 111 -11.95 2.22 -15.69
CA THR A 111 -11.76 2.25 -14.24
C THR A 111 -10.56 1.39 -13.88
N ILE A 112 -9.64 1.95 -13.09
CA ILE A 112 -8.58 1.20 -12.44
C ILE A 112 -8.94 1.05 -10.98
N MET A 113 -8.86 -0.18 -10.47
CA MET A 113 -8.98 -0.51 -9.06
C MET A 113 -7.69 -1.23 -8.62
N ILE A 114 -7.04 -0.70 -7.59
CA ILE A 114 -5.85 -1.27 -6.98
C ILE A 114 -6.24 -1.67 -5.56
N ASN A 115 -6.09 -2.95 -5.23
CA ASN A 115 -6.33 -3.45 -3.89
C ASN A 115 -5.07 -4.15 -3.42
N PHE A 116 -4.55 -3.77 -2.26
CA PHE A 116 -3.33 -4.38 -1.74
C PHE A 116 -3.33 -4.43 -0.22
N THR A 117 -2.57 -5.39 0.29
CA THR A 117 -2.23 -5.50 1.69
C THR A 117 -0.75 -5.15 1.84
N ASN A 118 -0.46 -4.23 2.75
CA ASN A 118 0.90 -3.95 3.20
C ASN A 118 1.13 -4.57 4.57
N ILE A 119 2.15 -5.41 4.69
CA ILE A 119 2.55 -6.06 5.94
C ILE A 119 3.98 -5.61 6.23
N GLU A 120 4.14 -4.68 7.17
CA GLU A 120 5.41 -3.99 7.39
C GLU A 120 6.06 -3.57 6.06
N TRP A 121 7.14 -4.22 5.65
CA TRP A 121 7.97 -3.89 4.50
C TRP A 121 7.51 -4.55 3.19
N ASP A 122 6.60 -5.51 3.26
CA ASP A 122 6.13 -6.27 2.11
C ASP A 122 4.78 -5.73 1.62
N ILE A 123 4.56 -5.76 0.31
CA ILE A 123 3.31 -5.33 -0.33
C ILE A 123 2.88 -6.40 -1.33
N GLU A 124 1.60 -6.76 -1.30
CA GLU A 124 1.01 -7.71 -2.23
C GLU A 124 -0.40 -7.22 -2.59
N GLY A 125 -0.77 -7.32 -3.86
CA GLY A 125 -2.06 -6.84 -4.29
C GLY A 125 -2.37 -7.14 -5.75
N THR A 126 -3.46 -6.52 -6.20
CA THR A 126 -4.02 -6.70 -7.54
C THR A 126 -4.34 -5.36 -8.17
N ILE A 127 -4.18 -5.28 -9.49
CA ILE A 127 -4.61 -4.16 -10.32
C ILE A 127 -5.65 -4.68 -11.29
N LYS A 128 -6.89 -4.23 -11.14
CA LYS A 128 -8.01 -4.54 -12.02
C LYS A 128 -8.30 -3.34 -12.91
N MET A 129 -8.43 -3.59 -14.20
CA MET A 129 -8.88 -2.58 -15.16
C MET A 129 -10.21 -3.03 -15.78
N THR A 130 -11.22 -2.19 -15.69
CA THR A 130 -12.50 -2.38 -16.38
C THR A 130 -12.70 -1.27 -17.41
N LYS A 131 -13.50 -1.54 -18.44
CA LYS A 131 -14.00 -0.52 -19.37
C LYS A 131 -15.50 -0.70 -19.51
N SER A 132 -16.28 0.33 -19.19
CA SER A 132 -17.75 0.24 -19.16
C SER A 132 -18.20 -0.99 -18.35
N ASP A 133 -17.61 -1.14 -17.15
CA ASP A 133 -17.81 -2.25 -16.20
C ASP A 133 -17.40 -3.66 -16.67
N LYS A 134 -16.88 -3.81 -17.88
CA LYS A 134 -16.36 -5.09 -18.37
C LYS A 134 -14.89 -5.26 -17.99
N PRO A 135 -14.49 -6.38 -17.38
CA PRO A 135 -13.08 -6.68 -17.11
C PRO A 135 -12.25 -6.63 -18.40
N LYS A 136 -11.15 -5.89 -18.38
CA LYS A 136 -10.24 -5.73 -19.52
C LYS A 136 -8.88 -6.34 -19.24
N LYS A 137 -8.30 -6.03 -18.09
CA LYS A 137 -7.00 -6.55 -17.68
C LYS A 137 -6.95 -6.76 -16.18
N PHE A 138 -6.17 -7.74 -15.78
CA PHE A 138 -5.93 -8.08 -14.40
C PHE A 138 -4.43 -8.31 -14.23
N TYR A 139 -3.89 -7.75 -13.16
CA TYR A 139 -2.50 -7.93 -12.78
C TYR A 139 -2.42 -8.28 -11.30
N ASP A 140 -1.53 -9.22 -10.98
CA ASP A 140 -1.06 -9.42 -9.61
C ASP A 140 0.26 -8.70 -9.44
N PHE A 141 0.54 -8.24 -8.22
CA PHE A 141 1.84 -7.72 -7.90
C PHE A 141 2.26 -8.07 -6.48
N ALA A 142 3.56 -8.24 -6.32
CA ALA A 142 4.18 -8.39 -5.01
C ALA A 142 5.55 -7.70 -5.00
N GLY A 143 5.94 -7.19 -3.84
CA GLY A 143 7.23 -6.53 -3.70
C GLY A 143 7.56 -6.14 -2.27
N ARG A 144 8.63 -5.36 -2.15
CA ARG A 144 9.19 -4.97 -0.85
C ARG A 144 9.70 -3.53 -0.88
N GLU A 145 9.62 -2.86 0.25
CA GLU A 145 10.16 -1.52 0.44
C GLU A 145 11.70 -1.53 0.41
N LYS A 146 12.27 -0.55 -0.28
CA LYS A 146 13.72 -0.40 -0.43
C LYS A 146 14.36 -0.16 0.95
N GLY A 147 15.16 -1.12 1.41
CA GLY A 147 15.86 -1.04 2.70
C GLY A 147 15.13 -1.73 3.86
N GLY A 148 13.98 -2.35 3.62
CA GLY A 148 13.32 -3.21 4.61
C GLY A 148 14.19 -4.42 4.93
N LYS A 149 14.76 -4.47 6.14
CA LYS A 149 15.58 -5.61 6.58
C LYS A 149 14.78 -6.90 6.38
N PRO A 150 15.39 -7.97 5.84
CA PRO A 150 14.75 -9.28 5.82
C PRO A 150 14.34 -9.66 7.24
N LYS A 151 13.18 -10.31 7.43
CA LYS A 151 12.88 -10.96 8.71
C LYS A 151 14.05 -11.90 9.01
N LYS A 152 14.81 -11.63 10.07
CA LYS A 152 15.87 -12.56 10.48
C LYS A 152 15.17 -13.87 10.84
N PRO A 153 15.50 -15.01 10.22
CA PRO A 153 15.00 -16.29 10.71
C PRO A 153 15.45 -16.43 12.17
N LYS A 154 14.50 -16.61 13.09
CA LYS A 154 14.84 -16.99 14.46
C LYS A 154 15.64 -18.29 14.37
N LYS A 155 16.86 -18.30 14.90
CA LYS A 155 17.62 -19.54 15.08
C LYS A 155 16.69 -20.51 15.82
N PRO A 156 16.58 -21.78 15.39
CA PRO A 156 15.78 -22.75 16.11
C PRO A 156 16.22 -22.75 17.57
N LYS A 157 15.26 -22.62 18.51
CA LYS A 157 15.53 -22.85 19.92
C LYS A 157 16.07 -24.28 20.03
N LYS A 158 17.31 -24.44 20.53
CA LYS A 158 17.89 -25.76 20.82
C LYS A 158 16.87 -26.56 21.64
N GLY A 159 16.32 -27.63 21.06
CA GLY A 159 15.49 -28.60 21.80
C GLY A 159 14.09 -28.89 21.26
N GLN A 160 13.68 -28.45 20.07
CA GLN A 160 12.44 -28.96 19.43
C GLN A 160 12.77 -29.82 18.21
N PRO A 161 12.18 -31.02 18.09
CA PRO A 161 12.40 -31.91 16.95
C PRO A 161 11.81 -31.30 15.67
N ILE A 162 12.57 -31.41 14.58
CA ILE A 162 12.16 -31.01 13.23
C ILE A 162 11.25 -32.12 12.69
N GLU A 163 9.96 -31.85 12.57
CA GLU A 163 9.02 -32.74 11.89
C GLU A 163 9.23 -32.58 10.38
N GLY A 164 9.95 -33.52 9.76
CA GLY A 164 10.25 -33.41 8.34
C GLY A 164 11.26 -34.40 7.75
N GLU A 165 11.44 -35.59 8.32
CA GLU A 165 12.18 -36.67 7.66
C GLU A 165 11.50 -38.02 7.93
N GLN A 166 10.43 -38.31 7.21
CA GLN A 166 9.97 -39.68 6.99
C GLN A 166 9.40 -39.81 5.58
N LYS A 167 10.28 -39.90 4.58
CA LYS A 167 10.04 -40.68 3.34
C LYS A 167 11.36 -41.02 2.67
N MET A 168 12.01 -42.08 3.15
CA MET A 168 12.81 -43.00 2.34
C MET A 168 13.41 -44.05 3.27
N GLU A 169 12.68 -45.13 3.50
CA GLU A 169 13.26 -46.48 3.59
C GLU A 169 12.13 -47.51 3.58
N GLU A 170 12.43 -48.64 2.94
CA GLU A 170 11.57 -49.80 2.62
C GLU A 170 10.61 -49.56 1.44
N GLN A 171 10.68 -50.31 0.34
CA GLN A 171 10.84 -51.76 0.28
C GLN A 171 11.73 -52.20 -0.90
N LYS A 172 12.63 -53.13 -0.58
CA LYS A 172 13.25 -54.09 -1.50
C LYS A 172 12.23 -55.13 -1.95
#